data_AF-R6MUA1-F1
#
_entry.id   AF-R6MUA1-F1
#
_cell.length_a   1.000
_cell.length_b   1.000
_cell.length_c   1.000
_cell.angle_alpha   90.00
_cell.angle_beta   90.00
_cell.angle_gamma   90.00
#
_symmetry.space_group_name_H-M   'P 1'
#
loop_
_entity.id
_entity.type
_entity.pdbx_description
1 polymer ?
#
loop_
_entity_poly.entity_id
_entity_poly.type
_entity_poly.pdbx_seq_one_letter_code
_entity_poly.pdbx_strand_id
1 'polypeptide(L)'
;MEDILSVPQTYTEYELEEITPIINKWLLTLSKKEQALFILRYWQGESVKSIAKQWNTSSNKLSGKLFRLRNNLKQALEKEGIFL
;
A
#
# COMPACT_ATOMS: atom_id res chain seq x y z
N MET A 1 -2.13 -23.79 25.63
CA MET A 1 -0.82 -23.39 25.10
C MET A 1 -0.99 -23.43 23.59
N GLU A 2 -1.50 -22.33 23.03
CA GLU A 2 -1.77 -22.27 21.59
C GLU A 2 -0.48 -21.92 20.88
N ASP A 3 0.00 -22.90 20.12
CA ASP A 3 1.10 -22.79 19.19
C ASP A 3 0.62 -21.89 18.04
N ILE A 4 0.91 -20.59 18.13
CA ILE A 4 0.75 -19.66 17.02
C ILE A 4 1.85 -20.00 16.03
N LEU A 5 1.56 -21.01 15.22
CA LEU A 5 2.33 -21.35 14.03
C LEU A 5 2.44 -20.08 13.19
N SER A 6 3.66 -19.53 13.16
CA SER A 6 4.11 -18.50 12.23
C SER A 6 4.09 -19.09 10.81
N VAL A 7 2.89 -19.28 10.25
CA VAL A 7 2.72 -19.55 8.83
C VAL A 7 3.02 -18.25 8.08
N PRO A 8 3.91 -18.24 7.06
CA PRO A 8 3.97 -17.11 6.16
C PRO A 8 2.59 -16.99 5.52
N GLN A 9 1.85 -15.91 5.81
CA GLN A 9 0.51 -15.69 5.30
C GLN A 9 0.58 -15.58 3.77
N THR A 10 0.39 -16.72 3.11
CA THR A 10 0.20 -16.79 1.67
C THR A 10 -1.29 -16.58 1.49
N TYR A 11 -1.69 -15.41 1.01
CA TYR A 11 -3.09 -15.13 0.72
C TYR A 11 -3.61 -16.15 -0.28
N THR A 12 -4.79 -16.70 0.01
CA THR A 12 -5.50 -17.59 -0.92
C THR A 12 -5.99 -16.78 -2.13
N GLU A 13 -6.22 -17.45 -3.27
CA GLU A 13 -6.80 -16.79 -4.47
C GLU A 13 -8.10 -16.04 -4.15
N TYR A 14 -8.93 -16.59 -3.26
CA TYR A 14 -10.15 -15.96 -2.78
C TYR A 14 -9.88 -14.66 -2.00
N GLU A 15 -8.91 -14.66 -1.09
CA GLU A 15 -8.54 -13.44 -0.33
C GLU A 15 -7.97 -12.35 -1.25
N LEU A 16 -7.24 -12.72 -2.30
CA LEU A 16 -6.74 -11.77 -3.30
C LEU A 16 -7.87 -11.15 -4.14
N GLU A 17 -8.91 -11.91 -4.46
CA GLU A 17 -10.10 -11.43 -5.16
C GLU A 17 -10.91 -10.43 -4.32
N GLU A 18 -10.92 -10.54 -2.99
CA GLU A 18 -11.59 -9.59 -2.10
C GLU A 18 -10.76 -8.33 -1.84
N ILE A 19 -9.44 -8.46 -1.70
CA ILE A 19 -8.54 -7.33 -1.40
C ILE A 19 -8.35 -6.41 -2.61
N THR A 20 -8.25 -6.98 -3.82
CA THR A 20 -7.94 -6.22 -5.04
C THR A 20 -8.96 -5.11 -5.34
N PRO A 21 -10.28 -5.37 -5.30
CA PRO A 21 -11.30 -4.34 -5.45
C PRO A 21 -11.20 -3.22 -4.41
N ILE A 22 -10.84 -3.54 -3.16
CA ILE A 22 -10.72 -2.56 -2.08
C ILE A 22 -9.53 -1.63 -2.35
N ILE A 23 -8.37 -2.18 -2.71
CA ILE A 23 -7.20 -1.39 -3.08
C ILE A 23 -7.50 -0.49 -4.30
N ASN A 24 -8.20 -1.03 -5.31
CA ASN A 24 -8.57 -0.26 -6.50
C ASN A 24 -9.52 0.90 -6.15
N LYS A 25 -10.58 0.64 -5.38
CA LYS A 25 -11.49 1.70 -4.88
C LYS A 25 -10.73 2.73 -4.06
N TRP A 26 -9.84 2.29 -3.18
CA TRP A 26 -9.02 3.17 -2.35
C TRP A 26 -8.10 4.07 -3.21
N LEU A 27 -7.40 3.51 -4.20
CA LEU A 27 -6.55 4.27 -5.12
C LEU A 27 -7.34 5.38 -5.83
N LEU A 28 -8.59 5.13 -6.20
CA LEU A 28 -9.46 6.13 -6.84
C LEU A 28 -9.79 7.31 -5.92
N THR A 29 -9.66 7.17 -4.60
CA THR A 29 -9.86 8.28 -3.64
C THR A 29 -8.66 9.23 -3.55
N LEU A 30 -7.49 8.80 -4.02
CA LEU A 30 -6.24 9.57 -3.93
C LEU A 30 -6.09 10.56 -5.09
N SER A 31 -5.27 11.59 -4.89
CA SER A 31 -4.85 12.44 -6.01
C SER A 31 -4.01 11.65 -7.04
N LYS A 32 -3.99 12.09 -8.30
CA LYS A 32 -3.18 11.43 -9.37
C LYS A 32 -1.70 11.30 -9.00
N LYS A 33 -1.14 12.30 -8.30
CA LYS A 33 0.24 12.27 -7.84
C LYS A 33 0.48 11.24 -6.73
N GLU A 34 -0.51 11.00 -5.89
CA GLU A 34 -0.44 9.97 -4.84
C GLU A 34 -0.65 8.57 -5.40
N GLN A 35 -1.58 8.39 -6.34
CA GLN A 35 -1.75 7.13 -7.10
C GLN A 35 -0.42 6.74 -7.75
N ALA A 36 0.19 7.66 -8.49
CA ALA A 36 1.48 7.43 -9.15
C ALA A 36 2.58 7.07 -8.15
N LEU A 37 2.67 7.77 -7.01
CA LEU A 37 3.66 7.50 -5.97
C LEU A 37 3.52 6.08 -5.41
N PHE A 38 2.28 5.65 -5.17
CA PHE A 38 1.99 4.32 -4.63
C PHE A 38 2.30 3.22 -5.66
N ILE A 39 1.85 3.38 -6.90
CA ILE A 39 2.09 2.42 -7.99
C ILE A 39 3.59 2.28 -8.27
N LEU A 40 4.32 3.39 -8.40
CA LEU A 40 5.78 3.36 -8.58
C LEU A 40 6.44 2.57 -7.45
N ARG A 41 6.09 2.88 -6.19
CA ARG A 41 6.75 2.27 -5.03
C ARG A 41 6.41 0.78 -4.87
N TYR A 42 5.15 0.38 -5.02
CA TYR A 42 4.65 -0.94 -4.63
C TYR A 42 4.39 -1.88 -5.80
N TRP A 43 3.98 -1.36 -6.97
CA TRP A 43 3.74 -2.18 -8.16
C TRP A 43 4.98 -2.31 -9.03
N GLN A 44 5.72 -1.21 -9.22
CA GLN A 44 6.93 -1.20 -10.04
C GLN A 44 8.21 -1.44 -9.23
N GLY A 45 8.13 -1.41 -7.90
CA GLY A 45 9.27 -1.64 -7.01
C GLY A 45 10.31 -0.51 -6.98
N GLU A 46 9.96 0.68 -7.49
CA GLU A 46 10.88 1.83 -7.52
C GLU A 46 11.28 2.29 -6.13
N SER A 47 12.56 2.64 -5.96
CA SER A 47 13.05 3.15 -4.68
C SER A 47 12.58 4.57 -4.42
N VAL A 48 12.33 4.91 -3.14
CA VAL A 48 11.92 6.28 -2.76
C VAL A 48 12.95 7.33 -3.21
N LYS A 49 14.24 6.98 -3.21
CA LYS A 49 15.33 7.84 -3.68
C LYS A 49 15.27 8.08 -5.20
N SER A 50 14.97 7.05 -5.97
CA SER A 50 14.78 7.16 -7.44
C SER A 50 13.61 8.09 -7.76
N ILE A 51 12.46 7.85 -7.15
CA ILE A 51 11.25 8.66 -7.35
C ILE A 51 11.50 10.12 -6.90
N ALA A 52 12.16 10.33 -5.76
CA ALA A 52 12.50 11.65 -5.25
C ALA A 52 13.36 12.44 -6.25
N LYS A 53 14.38 11.79 -6.83
CA LYS A 53 15.23 12.38 -7.87
C LYS A 53 14.42 12.74 -9.13
N GLN A 54 13.60 11.82 -9.63
CA GLN A 54 12.77 12.04 -10.82
C GLN A 54 11.76 13.19 -10.62
N TRP A 55 11.21 13.33 -9.41
CA TRP A 55 10.18 14.32 -9.09
C TRP A 55 10.76 15.63 -8.52
N ASN A 56 12.08 15.79 -8.56
CA ASN A 56 12.82 16.93 -8.02
C ASN A 56 12.38 17.29 -6.58
N THR A 57 12.35 16.29 -5.70
CA THR A 57 11.92 16.45 -4.30
C THR A 57 12.79 15.62 -3.35
N SER A 58 12.57 15.74 -2.04
CA SER A 58 13.35 15.01 -1.04
C SER A 58 12.76 13.64 -0.72
N SER A 59 13.62 12.65 -0.50
CA SER A 59 13.22 11.31 -0.06
C SER A 59 12.41 11.36 1.23
N ASN A 60 12.79 12.21 2.20
CA ASN A 60 12.04 12.35 3.46
C ASN A 60 10.59 12.80 3.23
N LYS A 61 10.36 13.73 2.30
CA LYS A 61 9.00 14.19 1.96
C LYS A 61 8.17 13.06 1.36
N LEU A 62 8.76 12.26 0.46
CA LEU A 62 8.07 11.10 -0.12
C LEU A 62 7.84 9.98 0.91
N SER A 63 8.81 9.71 1.79
CA SER A 63 8.65 8.74 2.88
C SER A 63 7.49 9.11 3.80
N GLY A 64 7.38 10.39 4.18
CA GLY A 64 6.26 10.87 4.98
C GLY A 64 4.91 10.75 4.25
N LYS A 65 4.87 11.02 2.95
CA LYS A 65 3.65 10.80 2.14
C LYS A 65 3.29 9.32 2.05
N LEU A 66 4.25 8.45 1.75
CA LEU A 66 4.05 7.00 1.68
C LEU A 66 3.57 6.41 3.01
N PHE A 67 4.07 6.92 4.13
CA PHE A 67 3.58 6.52 5.46
C PHE A 67 2.10 6.84 5.63
N ARG A 68 1.67 8.06 5.29
CA ARG A 68 0.25 8.46 5.36
C ARG A 68 -0.62 7.62 4.42
N LEU A 69 -0.14 7.36 3.21
CA LEU A 69 -0.86 6.51 2.25
C LEU A 69 -1.04 5.08 2.78
N ARG A 70 0.01 4.47 3.36
CA ARG A 70 -0.12 3.13 3.98
C ARG A 70 -1.14 3.10 5.10
N ASN A 71 -1.11 4.10 5.99
CA ASN A 71 -2.08 4.16 7.09
C ASN A 71 -3.51 4.34 6.59
N ASN A 72 -3.69 5.14 5.53
CA ASN A 72 -5.00 5.34 4.92
C ASN A 72 -5.51 4.08 4.21
N LEU A 73 -4.63 3.34 3.52
CA LEU A 73 -4.97 2.03 2.96
C LEU A 73 -5.34 1.03 4.05
N LYS A 74 -4.57 0.97 5.13
CA LYS A 74 -4.87 0.10 6.29
C LYS A 74 -6.27 0.38 6.83
N GLN A 75 -6.62 1.65 7.05
CA GLN A 75 -7.98 2.03 7.49
C GLN A 75 -9.07 1.65 6.48
N ALA A 76 -8.78 1.70 5.17
CA ALA A 76 -9.74 1.30 4.15
C ALA A 76 -9.99 -0.22 4.18
N LEU A 77 -8.94 -1.02 4.41
CA LEU A 77 -9.05 -2.47 4.57
C LEU A 77 -9.77 -2.85 5.86
N GLU A 78 -9.44 -2.20 6.98
CA GLU A 78 -10.08 -2.46 8.29
C GLU A 78 -11.59 -2.20 8.25
N LYS A 79 -12.05 -1.21 7.47
CA LYS A 79 -13.48 -0.93 7.29
C LYS A 79 -14.24 -2.05 6.59
N GLU A 80 -13.56 -2.81 5.75
CA GLU A 80 -14.11 -3.96 5.04
C GLU A 80 -13.86 -5.27 5.83
N GLY A 81 -13.37 -5.17 7.09
CA GLY A 81 -13.11 -6.31 7.96
C GLY A 81 -11.75 -6.99 7.74
N ILE A 82 -10.88 -6.41 6.92
CA ILE A 82 -9.56 -6.98 6.58
C ILE A 82 -8.49 -6.35 7.46
N PHE A 83 -7.80 -7.18 8.26
CA PHE A 83 -6.74 -6.75 9.17
C PHE A 83 -5.38 -7.28 8.69
N LEU A 84 -4.48 -6.34 8.34
CA LEU A 84 -3.08 -6.58 7.93
C LEU A 84 -2.07 -6.15 9.01
#